data_AF-A0AAX7FFZ0-F1
#
_entry.id   AF-A0AAX7FFZ0-F1
#
_cell.length_a   1.000
_cell.length_b   1.000
_cell.length_c   1.000
_cell.angle_alpha   90.00
_cell.angle_beta   90.00
_cell.angle_gamma   90.00
#
_symmetry.space_group_name_H-M   'P 1'
#
loop_
_entity.id
_entity.type
_entity.pdbx_description
1 polymer ?
#
loop_
_entity_poly.entity_id
_entity_poly.type
_entity_poly.pdbx_seq_one_letter_code
_entity_poly.pdbx_strand_id
1 'polypeptide(L)' 'LDLTTKDGRPTSKIVFLSWSPDTARIKSKMLYASSKEAIKRVLMGVGIHLTATDASELSLESIEDGVAKFL' A
#
# COMPACT_ATOMS: atom_id res chain seq x y z
N LEU A 1 9.11 1.35 -8.19
CA LEU A 1 9.87 0.52 -7.24
C LEU A 1 10.47 -0.61 -8.03
N ASP A 2 11.80 -0.63 -8.14
CA ASP A 2 12.53 -1.70 -8.81
C ASP A 2 12.59 -2.91 -7.87
N LEU A 3 11.51 -3.68 -7.87
CA LEU A 3 11.37 -4.84 -7.00
C LEU A 3 11.91 -6.07 -7.71
N THR A 4 12.84 -6.76 -7.05
CA THR A 4 13.35 -8.04 -7.53
C THR A 4 12.54 -9.15 -6.87
N THR A 5 11.82 -9.95 -7.66
CA THR A 5 11.13 -11.16 -7.17
C THR A 5 12.17 -12.16 -6.64
N LYS A 6 11.77 -13.09 -5.77
CA LYS A 6 12.64 -14.17 -5.22
C LYS A 6 13.42 -14.95 -6.29
N ASP A 7 12.90 -14.99 -7.52
CA ASP A 7 13.53 -15.59 -8.70
C ASP A 7 14.57 -14.71 -9.42
N GLY A 8 14.96 -13.57 -8.84
CA GLY A 8 15.99 -12.68 -9.41
C GLY A 8 15.52 -11.86 -10.63
N ARG A 9 14.21 -11.84 -10.91
CA ARG A 9 13.64 -11.10 -12.05
C ARG A 9 13.18 -9.70 -11.62
N PRO A 10 13.57 -8.63 -12.34
CA PRO A 10 13.03 -7.31 -12.11
C PRO A 10 11.55 -7.32 -12.50
N THR A 11 10.68 -7.00 -11.53
CA THR A 11 9.23 -6.94 -11.75
C THR A 11 8.71 -5.57 -11.33
N SER A 12 8.06 -4.88 -12.25
CA SER A 12 7.33 -3.66 -11.95
C SER A 12 5.86 -4.01 -11.66
N LYS A 13 5.43 -3.86 -10.41
CA LYS A 13 4.01 -3.97 -10.03
C LYS A 13 3.49 -2.62 -9.55
N ILE A 14 2.24 -2.34 -9.89
CA ILE A 14 1.54 -1.17 -9.35
C ILE A 14 1.05 -1.53 -7.95
N VAL A 15 1.42 -0.69 -6.98
CA VAL A 15 1.07 -0.85 -5.57
C VAL A 15 0.18 0.33 -5.16
N PHE A 16 -0.92 0.03 -4.49
CA PHE A 16 -1.77 1.07 -3.91
C PHE A 16 -1.52 1.18 -2.42
N LEU A 17 -1.02 2.34 -1.98
CA LEU A 17 -0.75 2.65 -0.58
C LEU A 17 -1.85 3.57 -0.03
N SER A 18 -2.49 3.14 1.06
CA SER A 18 -3.49 3.91 1.78
C SER A 18 -2.94 4.28 3.16
N TRP A 19 -2.71 5.56 3.40
CA TRP A 19 -2.23 6.05 4.69
C TRP A 19 -3.37 6.65 5.52
N SER A 20 -3.55 6.14 6.74
CA SER A 20 -4.56 6.58 7.69
C SER A 20 -3.96 6.55 9.10
N PRO A 21 -3.31 7.62 9.55
CA PRO A 21 -2.57 7.59 10.80
C PRO A 21 -3.50 7.50 12.02
N ASP A 22 -3.04 6.84 13.08
CA ASP A 22 -3.89 6.66 14.27
C ASP A 22 -4.17 7.94 15.05
N THR A 23 -3.32 8.95 14.87
CA THR A 23 -3.49 10.29 15.41
C THR A 23 -4.51 11.12 14.63
N ALA A 24 -4.97 10.67 13.45
CA ALA A 24 -5.98 11.39 12.67
C ALA A 24 -7.36 11.36 13.35
N ARG A 25 -8.16 12.39 13.03
CA ARG A 25 -9.57 12.46 13.47
C ARG A 25 -10.35 11.24 12.96
N ILE A 26 -11.20 10.68 13.82
CA ILE A 26 -12.02 9.48 13.52
C ILE A 26 -12.81 9.63 12.21
N LYS A 27 -13.42 10.79 11.97
CA LYS A 27 -14.16 11.08 10.73
C LYS A 27 -13.27 10.97 9.48
N SER A 28 -12.04 11.44 9.56
CA SER A 28 -11.07 11.34 8.46
C SER A 28 -10.68 9.88 8.23
N LYS A 29 -10.34 9.12 9.29
CA LYS A 29 -10.04 7.69 9.16
C LYS A 29 -11.18 6.92 8.50
N MET A 30 -12.41 7.17 8.93
CA MET A 30 -13.60 6.58 8.31
C MET A 30 -13.71 6.95 6.83
N LEU A 31 -13.58 8.23 6.48
CA LEU A 31 -13.72 8.68 5.10
C LEU A 31 -12.68 8.03 4.17
N TYR A 32 -11.41 7.99 4.59
CA TYR A 32 -10.34 7.35 3.81
C TYR A 32 -10.53 5.83 3.74
N ALA A 33 -10.95 5.18 4.82
CA ALA A 33 -11.23 3.74 4.83
C ALA A 33 -12.40 3.37 3.91
N SER A 34 -13.49 4.14 3.92
CA SER A 34 -14.64 3.92 3.02
C SER A 34 -14.31 4.21 1.56
N SER A 35 -13.50 5.24 1.29
CA SER A 35 -13.09 5.60 -0.07
C SER A 35 -12.09 4.60 -0.67
N LYS A 36 -11.31 3.92 0.18
CA LYS A 36 -10.33 2.89 -0.20
C LYS A 36 -10.94 1.83 -1.12
N GLU A 37 -12.11 1.31 -0.75
CA GLU A 37 -12.75 0.23 -1.51
C GLU A 37 -13.29 0.69 -2.86
N ALA A 38 -13.73 1.94 -2.97
CA ALA A 38 -14.12 2.53 -4.25
C ALA A 38 -12.90 2.67 -5.18
N ILE A 39 -11.77 3.16 -4.64
CA ILE A 39 -10.54 3.35 -5.41
C ILE A 39 -9.95 2.00 -5.87
N LYS A 40 -9.97 0.98 -5.00
CA LYS A 40 -9.54 -0.38 -5.37
C LYS A 40 -10.30 -0.94 -6.56
N ARG A 41 -11.61 -0.70 -6.66
CA ARG A 41 -12.43 -1.19 -7.78
C ARG A 41 -12.10 -0.51 -9.09
N VAL A 42 -11.68 0.76 -9.05
CA VAL A 42 -11.34 1.55 -10.25
C VAL A 42 -9.91 1.23 -10.73
N LEU A 43 -9.01 0.89 -9.80
CA LEU A 43 -7.62 0.52 -10.09
C LEU A 43 -7.52 -0.94 -10.58
N MET A 44 -7.99 -1.19 -11.81
CA MET A 44 -7.80 -2.47 -12.48
C MET A 44 -6.29 -2.70 -12.75
N GLY A 45 -5.74 -3.80 -12.24
CA GLY A 45 -4.34 -4.19 -12.42
C GLY A 45 -3.41 -3.90 -11.23
N VAL A 46 -3.91 -3.25 -10.17
CA VAL A 46 -3.21 -3.20 -8.89
C VAL A 46 -3.38 -4.54 -8.17
N GLY A 47 -2.30 -5.30 -8.07
CA GLY A 47 -2.31 -6.60 -7.38
C GLY A 47 -1.96 -6.50 -5.89
N ILE A 48 -1.42 -5.36 -5.44
CA ILE A 48 -0.89 -5.20 -4.08
C ILE A 48 -1.48 -3.93 -3.46
N HIS A 49 -2.11 -4.11 -2.30
CA HIS A 49 -2.68 -3.03 -1.52
C HIS A 49 -2.04 -3.00 -0.14
N LEU A 50 -1.43 -1.87 0.20
CA LEU A 50 -0.82 -1.63 1.50
C LEU A 50 -1.60 -0.57 2.26
N THR A 51 -1.74 -0.78 3.56
CA THR A 51 -2.32 0.21 4.48
C THR A 51 -1.26 0.58 5.50
N ALA A 52 -1.03 1.86 5.69
CA ALA A 52 -0.11 2.39 6.68
C ALA A 52 -0.89 3.17 7.75
N THR A 53 -0.61 2.88 9.01
CA THR A 53 -1.19 3.51 10.20
C THR A 53 -0.20 4.38 10.96
N ASP A 54 1.09 4.24 10.66
CA ASP A 54 2.15 5.07 11.23
C ASP A 54 3.04 5.67 10.14
N ALA A 55 3.71 6.79 10.45
CA ALA A 55 4.66 7.40 9.53
C ALA A 55 5.90 6.53 9.30
N SER A 56 6.27 5.69 10.28
CA SER A 56 7.38 4.74 10.17
C SER A 56 7.12 3.66 9.11
N GLU A 57 5.84 3.30 8.91
CA GLU A 57 5.39 2.33 7.89
C GLU A 57 5.37 2.91 6.47
N LEU A 58 5.60 4.22 6.31
CA LEU A 58 5.77 4.87 5.01
C LEU A 58 7.23 4.87 4.53
N SER A 59 8.16 4.36 5.34
CA SER A 59 9.55 4.22 4.93
C SER A 59 9.68 3.29 3.73
N LEU A 60 10.64 3.60 2.85
CA LEU A 60 10.85 2.83 1.61
C LEU A 60 11.12 1.35 1.92
N GLU A 61 11.90 1.09 2.97
CA GLU A 61 12.19 -0.26 3.48
C GLU A 61 10.93 -1.00 3.96
N SER A 62 10.04 -0.33 4.70
CA SER A 62 8.77 -0.95 5.14
C SER A 62 7.83 -1.25 3.99
N ILE A 63 7.80 -0.37 2.98
CA ILE A 63 7.03 -0.59 1.75
C ILE A 63 7.63 -1.75 0.96
N GLU A 64 8.96 -1.84 0.86
CA GLU A 64 9.66 -2.95 0.20
C GLU A 64 9.38 -4.29 0.89
N ASP A 65 9.48 -4.37 2.22
CA ASP A 65 9.13 -5.57 2.99
C ASP A 65 7.64 -5.94 2.82
N GLY A 66 6.77 -4.93 2.87
CA GLY A 66 5.34 -5.08 2.65
C GLY A 66 5.03 -5.65 1.28
N VAL A 67 5.70 -5.18 0.23
CA VAL A 67 5.54 -5.67 -1.15
C VAL A 67 6.19 -7.05 -1.34
N ALA A 68 7.34 -7.30 -0.72
CA ALA A 68 8.07 -8.58 -0.80
C ALA A 68 7.25 -9.75 -0.24
N LYS A 69 6.33 -9.52 0.70
CA LYS A 69 5.38 -10.53 1.18
C LYS A 69 4.39 -11.00 0.10
N PHE A 70 4.13 -10.19 -0.92
CA PHE A 70 3.23 -10.51 -2.03
C PHE A 70 3.98 -10.90 -3.33
N LEU A 71 5.32 -11.04 -3.26
CA LEU A 71 6.20 -11.53 -4.32
C LEU A 71 6.79 -12.91 -3.96
#